data_AF-A0A2H9UQS4-F1
#
_entry.id   AF-A0A2H9UQS4-F1
#
_cell.length_a   1.000
_cell.length_b   1.000
_cell.length_c   1.000
_cell.angle_alpha   90.00
_cell.angle_beta   90.00
_cell.angle_gamma   90.00
#
_symmetry.space_group_name_H-M   'P 1'
#
loop_
_entity.id
_entity.type
_entity.pdbx_description
1 polymer ?
#
loop_
_entity_poly.entity_id
_entity_poly.type
_entity_poly.pdbx_seq_one_letter_code
_entity_poly.pdbx_strand_id
1 'polypeptide(L)'
;MNCLNNLWNIIENNSAQLQTIFALIGLIFAVIAALYAKTQIKLSQQQRFFELKLSILSAAYECKDLIYEIKHKNEELKYEFSRLLNTQNKTLNDNLEGCDYNYHEYFNKIMRLTETPEEVIDKLITSLSDEEQEVSLEELERYLKHLIKSKGSIYHARNGYLRRIEELRLNG
;
A
#
# COMPACT_ATOMS: atom_id res chain seq x y z
N MET A 1 31.31 67.91 -15.39
CA MET A 1 30.54 67.17 -14.36
C MET A 1 30.35 65.75 -14.86
N ASN A 2 30.89 64.78 -14.13
CA ASN A 2 30.88 63.37 -14.55
C ASN A 2 29.43 62.85 -14.57
N CYS A 3 29.06 62.12 -15.61
CA CYS A 3 27.73 61.50 -15.76
C CYS A 3 27.31 60.73 -14.49
N LEU A 4 28.28 60.09 -13.81
CA LEU A 4 28.12 59.41 -12.53
C LEU A 4 27.67 60.33 -11.38
N ASN A 5 28.20 61.55 -11.29
CA ASN A 5 27.80 62.51 -10.25
C ASN A 5 26.38 63.04 -10.48
N ASN A 6 25.98 63.21 -11.74
CA ASN A 6 24.59 63.57 -12.07
C ASN A 6 23.63 62.43 -11.76
N LEU A 7 23.99 61.18 -12.08
CA LEU A 7 23.20 59.99 -11.74
C LEU A 7 23.05 59.83 -10.23
N TRP A 8 24.13 60.02 -9.47
CA TRP A 8 24.11 59.93 -8.02
C TRP A 8 23.23 60.99 -7.38
N ASN A 9 23.33 62.26 -7.82
CA ASN A 9 22.47 63.34 -7.35
C ASN A 9 20.98 63.11 -7.69
N ILE A 10 20.67 62.51 -8.84
CA ILE A 10 19.29 62.15 -9.21
C ILE A 10 18.77 61.02 -8.32
N ILE A 11 19.59 60.01 -8.01
CA ILE A 11 19.24 58.90 -7.12
C ILE A 11 19.07 59.39 -5.68
N GLU A 12 19.93 60.29 -5.21
CA GLU A 12 19.88 60.85 -3.85
C GLU A 12 18.62 61.72 -3.66
N ASN A 13 18.35 62.62 -4.61
CA ASN A 13 17.17 63.49 -4.55
C ASN A 13 15.83 62.75 -4.70
N ASN A 14 15.82 61.56 -5.33
CA ASN A 14 14.62 60.75 -5.53
C ASN A 14 14.65 59.41 -4.75
N SER A 15 15.55 59.28 -3.77
CA SER A 15 15.84 58.00 -3.09
C SER A 15 14.59 57.38 -2.46
N ALA A 16 13.76 58.20 -1.79
CA ALA A 16 12.51 57.76 -1.17
C ALA A 16 11.49 57.22 -2.20
N GLN A 17 11.42 57.84 -3.38
CA GLN A 17 10.53 57.41 -4.46
C GLN A 17 11.04 56.10 -5.08
N LEU A 18 12.34 55.98 -5.30
CA LEU A 18 12.97 54.74 -5.78
C LEU A 18 12.76 53.59 -4.79
N GLN A 19 12.96 53.82 -3.49
CA GLN A 19 12.68 52.83 -2.45
C GLN A 19 11.21 52.40 -2.46
N THR A 20 10.28 53.35 -2.63
CA THR A 20 8.84 53.05 -2.71
C THR A 20 8.51 52.22 -3.94
N ILE A 21 9.09 52.54 -5.10
CA ILE A 21 8.92 51.77 -6.35
C ILE A 21 9.47 50.35 -6.17
N PHE A 22 10.67 50.19 -5.62
CA PHE A 22 11.26 48.88 -5.36
C PHE A 22 10.46 48.07 -4.32
N ALA A 23 9.93 48.73 -3.28
CA ALA A 23 9.06 48.09 -2.29
C ALA A 23 7.75 47.61 -2.93
N LEU A 24 7.15 48.41 -3.82
CA LEU A 24 5.95 48.03 -4.57
C LEU A 24 6.23 46.83 -5.50
N ILE A 25 7.34 46.86 -6.23
CA ILE A 25 7.77 45.73 -7.08
C ILE A 25 7.99 44.47 -6.23
N GLY A 26 8.65 44.61 -5.07
CA GLY A 26 8.85 43.52 -4.11
C GLY A 26 7.54 42.97 -3.57
N LEU A 27 6.56 43.82 -3.27
CA LEU A 27 5.22 43.41 -2.83
C LEU A 27 4.49 42.62 -3.93
N ILE A 28 4.56 43.09 -5.18
CA ILE A 28 3.96 42.39 -6.32
C ILE A 28 4.57 40.98 -6.46
N PHE A 29 5.90 40.86 -6.39
CA PHE A 29 6.56 39.56 -6.43
C PHE A 29 6.20 38.68 -5.24
N ALA A 30 6.07 39.24 -4.03
CA ALA A 30 5.68 38.49 -2.84
C ALA A 30 4.24 37.93 -2.97
N VAL A 31 3.31 38.71 -3.51
CA VAL A 31 1.93 38.25 -3.78
C VAL A 31 1.92 37.13 -4.82
N ILE A 32 2.67 37.28 -5.91
CA ILE A 32 2.80 36.24 -6.94
C ILE A 32 3.39 34.96 -6.32
N ALA A 33 4.47 35.08 -5.55
CA ALA A 33 5.10 33.95 -4.88
C ALA A 33 4.13 33.23 -3.92
N ALA A 34 3.32 33.97 -3.16
CA ALA A 34 2.31 33.41 -2.28
C ALA A 34 1.22 32.64 -3.05
N LEU A 35 0.75 33.16 -4.20
CA LEU A 35 -0.22 32.48 -5.05
C LEU A 35 0.35 31.20 -5.68
N TYR A 36 1.60 31.25 -6.15
CA TYR A 36 2.30 30.08 -6.67
C TYR A 36 2.51 29.02 -5.58
N ALA A 37 2.95 29.41 -4.38
CA ALA A 37 3.11 28.50 -3.25
C ALA A 37 1.80 27.79 -2.90
N LYS A 38 0.68 28.53 -2.87
CA LYS A 38 -0.65 27.94 -2.63
C LYS A 38 -1.03 26.90 -3.69
N THR A 39 -0.77 27.21 -4.96
CA THR A 39 -1.03 26.29 -6.08
C THR A 39 -0.15 25.04 -5.99
N GLN A 40 1.13 25.22 -5.65
CA GLN A 40 2.10 24.14 -5.52
C GLN A 40 1.75 23.20 -4.36
N ILE A 41 1.30 23.73 -3.23
CA ILE A 41 0.81 22.93 -2.10
C ILE A 41 -0.37 22.06 -2.53
N LYS A 42 -1.35 22.65 -3.23
CA LYS A 42 -2.53 21.92 -3.72
C LYS A 42 -2.13 20.79 -4.67
N LEU A 43 -1.26 21.07 -5.64
CA LEU A 43 -0.77 20.06 -6.59
C LEU A 43 0.02 18.94 -5.89
N SER A 44 0.87 19.29 -4.93
CA SER A 44 1.63 18.32 -4.13
C SER A 44 0.72 17.39 -3.33
N GLN A 45 -0.35 17.92 -2.74
CA GLN A 45 -1.34 17.11 -2.03
C GLN A 45 -2.09 16.16 -2.97
N GLN A 46 -2.49 16.62 -4.15
CA GLN A 46 -3.15 15.78 -5.17
C GLN A 46 -2.23 14.67 -5.66
N GLN A 47 -0.96 14.96 -5.91
CA GLN A 47 0.02 13.96 -6.31
C GLN A 47 0.23 12.92 -5.21
N ARG A 48 0.45 13.34 -3.96
CA ARG A 48 0.60 12.42 -2.82
C ARG A 48 -0.63 11.53 -2.66
N PHE A 49 -1.82 12.08 -2.84
CA PHE A 49 -3.06 11.32 -2.79
C PHE A 49 -3.11 10.22 -3.85
N PHE A 50 -2.77 10.56 -5.09
CA PHE A 50 -2.71 9.60 -6.19
C PHE A 50 -1.66 8.50 -5.94
N GLU A 51 -0.46 8.87 -5.52
CA GLU A 51 0.62 7.93 -5.19
C GLU A 51 0.23 6.97 -4.05
N LEU A 52 -0.47 7.46 -3.03
CA LEU A 52 -0.99 6.65 -1.94
C LEU A 52 -2.06 5.67 -2.42
N LYS A 53 -3.04 6.11 -3.22
CA LYS A 53 -4.05 5.23 -3.81
C LYS A 53 -3.39 4.11 -4.62
N LEU A 54 -2.43 4.45 -5.47
CA LEU A 54 -1.70 3.50 -6.31
C LEU A 54 -0.89 2.50 -5.47
N SER A 55 -0.24 2.97 -4.40
CA SER A 55 0.53 2.12 -3.49
C SER A 55 -0.37 1.13 -2.74
N ILE A 56 -1.55 1.56 -2.29
CA ILE A 56 -2.51 0.69 -1.61
C ILE A 56 -3.08 -0.35 -2.59
N LEU A 57 -3.47 0.07 -3.79
CA LEU A 57 -3.96 -0.84 -4.83
C LEU A 57 -2.90 -1.90 -5.19
N SER A 58 -1.66 -1.47 -5.41
CA SER A 58 -0.55 -2.40 -5.69
C SER A 58 -0.37 -3.42 -4.57
N ALA A 59 -0.31 -2.97 -3.31
CA ALA A 59 -0.19 -3.87 -2.17
C ALA A 59 -1.41 -4.79 -1.99
N ALA A 60 -2.61 -4.33 -2.35
CA ALA A 60 -3.84 -5.12 -2.25
C ALA A 60 -3.85 -6.25 -3.27
N TYR A 61 -3.46 -5.97 -4.52
CA TYR A 61 -3.29 -6.98 -5.55
C TYR A 61 -2.22 -8.01 -5.17
N GLU A 62 -1.07 -7.59 -4.65
CA GLU A 62 -0.05 -8.54 -4.16
C GLU A 62 -0.58 -9.43 -3.03
N CYS A 63 -1.40 -8.91 -2.12
CA CYS A 63 -2.04 -9.74 -1.10
C CYS A 63 -3.01 -10.76 -1.69
N LYS A 64 -3.77 -10.36 -2.72
CA LYS A 64 -4.68 -11.25 -3.45
C LYS A 64 -3.92 -12.39 -4.12
N ASP A 65 -2.81 -12.08 -4.78
CA ASP A 65 -1.93 -13.07 -5.41
C ASP A 65 -1.35 -14.04 -4.37
N LEU A 66 -0.90 -13.53 -3.22
CA LEU A 66 -0.40 -14.37 -2.13
C LEU A 66 -1.48 -15.30 -1.55
N ILE A 67 -2.73 -14.83 -1.43
CA ILE A 67 -3.85 -15.66 -1.01
C ILE A 67 -4.11 -16.78 -2.04
N TYR A 68 -4.10 -16.43 -3.32
CA TYR A 68 -4.26 -17.42 -4.39
C TYR A 68 -3.15 -18.49 -4.34
N GLU A 69 -1.90 -18.08 -4.14
CA GLU A 69 -0.79 -19.00 -3.96
C GLU A 69 -0.97 -19.91 -2.73
N ILE A 70 -1.43 -19.38 -1.60
CA ILE A 70 -1.72 -20.19 -0.40
C ILE A 70 -2.77 -21.27 -0.71
N LYS A 71 -3.85 -20.91 -1.42
CA LYS A 71 -4.89 -21.88 -1.81
C LYS A 71 -4.31 -23.00 -2.67
N HIS A 72 -3.49 -22.66 -3.66
CA HIS A 72 -2.80 -23.66 -4.48
C HIS A 72 -1.85 -24.53 -3.66
N LYS A 73 -1.06 -23.93 -2.76
CA LYS A 73 -0.13 -24.66 -1.89
C LYS A 73 -0.84 -25.55 -0.88
N ASN A 74 -2.05 -25.20 -0.46
CA ASN A 74 -2.84 -26.05 0.41
C ASN A 74 -3.27 -27.35 -0.28
N GLU A 75 -3.67 -27.30 -1.55
CA GLU A 75 -3.97 -28.52 -2.31
C GLU A 75 -2.72 -29.37 -2.56
N GLU A 76 -1.58 -28.76 -2.83
CA GLU A 76 -0.28 -29.46 -2.93
C GLU A 76 0.08 -30.15 -1.60
N LEU A 77 -0.09 -29.45 -0.48
CA LEU A 77 0.16 -30.00 0.86
C LEU A 77 -0.75 -31.19 1.16
N LYS A 78 -2.04 -31.05 0.85
CA LYS A 78 -3.04 -32.11 1.02
C LYS A 78 -2.71 -33.35 0.19
N TYR A 79 -2.20 -33.17 -1.03
CA TYR A 79 -1.74 -34.27 -1.88
C TYR A 79 -0.54 -35.01 -1.26
N GLU A 80 0.51 -34.30 -0.85
CA GLU A 80 1.68 -34.95 -0.21
C GLU A 80 1.30 -35.61 1.12
N PHE A 81 0.43 -34.97 1.90
CA PHE A 81 -0.06 -35.54 3.15
C PHE A 81 -0.87 -36.83 2.90
N SER A 82 -1.69 -36.88 1.84
CA SER A 82 -2.39 -38.10 1.45
C SER A 82 -1.43 -39.23 1.09
N ARG A 83 -0.29 -38.93 0.43
CA ARG A 83 0.72 -39.94 0.12
C ARG A 83 1.33 -40.52 1.39
N LEU A 84 1.62 -39.67 2.38
CA LEU A 84 2.14 -40.09 3.68
C LEU A 84 1.11 -40.88 4.50
N LEU A 85 -0.18 -40.55 4.43
CA LEU A 85 -1.21 -41.36 5.08
C LEU A 85 -1.33 -42.75 4.44
N ASN A 86 -1.22 -42.84 3.12
CA ASN A 86 -1.29 -44.12 2.42
C ASN A 86 -0.17 -45.09 2.85
N THR A 87 1.04 -44.59 3.18
CA THR A 87 2.12 -45.43 3.70
C THR A 87 1.81 -46.00 5.09
N GLN A 88 0.86 -45.39 5.80
CA GLN A 88 0.35 -45.81 7.11
C GLN A 88 -0.98 -46.58 7.02
N ASN A 89 -1.42 -46.96 5.80
CA ASN A 89 -2.75 -47.53 5.54
C ASN A 89 -3.92 -46.66 6.02
N LYS A 90 -3.73 -45.34 6.04
CA LYS A 90 -4.76 -44.34 6.34
C LYS A 90 -5.11 -43.54 5.08
N THR A 91 -6.25 -42.87 5.10
CA THR A 91 -6.78 -42.03 4.03
C THR A 91 -7.19 -40.66 4.58
N LEU A 92 -7.42 -39.68 3.69
CA LEU A 92 -7.91 -38.35 4.11
C LEU A 92 -9.32 -38.37 4.72
N ASN A 93 -10.07 -39.46 4.55
CA ASN A 93 -11.39 -39.65 5.14
C ASN A 93 -11.33 -40.16 6.59
N ASP A 94 -10.16 -40.63 7.04
CA ASP A 94 -9.99 -41.04 8.42
C ASP A 94 -10.02 -39.83 9.35
N ASN A 95 -10.57 -40.04 10.54
CA ASN A 95 -10.64 -38.99 11.55
C ASN A 95 -9.23 -38.62 12.02
N LEU A 96 -9.04 -37.32 12.25
CA LEU A 96 -7.85 -36.82 12.91
C LEU A 96 -7.86 -37.31 14.36
N GLU A 97 -6.72 -37.81 14.84
CA GLU A 97 -6.62 -38.42 16.16
C GLU A 97 -7.00 -37.41 17.25
N GLY A 98 -7.99 -37.76 18.08
CA GLY A 98 -8.52 -36.88 19.13
C GLY A 98 -9.45 -35.75 18.66
N CYS A 99 -9.92 -35.78 17.41
CA CYS A 99 -10.84 -34.79 16.86
C CYS A 99 -12.07 -35.43 16.19
N ASP A 100 -13.21 -34.74 16.22
CA ASP A 100 -14.46 -35.19 15.60
C ASP A 100 -14.56 -34.88 14.09
N TYR A 101 -13.42 -34.63 13.43
CA TYR A 101 -13.37 -34.29 12.01
C TYR A 101 -12.22 -35.01 11.30
N ASN A 102 -12.37 -35.22 9.99
CA ASN A 102 -11.37 -35.87 9.15
C ASN A 102 -10.31 -34.90 8.60
N TYR A 103 -9.26 -35.45 7.98
CA TYR A 103 -8.19 -34.65 7.39
C TYR A 103 -8.67 -33.72 6.27
N HIS A 104 -9.66 -34.14 5.47
CA HIS A 104 -10.28 -33.26 4.47
C HIS A 104 -10.88 -31.99 5.09
N GLU A 105 -11.65 -32.16 6.17
CA GLU A 105 -12.27 -31.05 6.91
C GLU A 105 -11.22 -30.16 7.57
N TYR A 106 -10.12 -30.71 8.06
CA TYR A 106 -9.01 -29.93 8.59
C TYR A 106 -8.44 -28.95 7.56
N PHE A 107 -8.09 -29.43 6.35
CA PHE A 107 -7.56 -28.57 5.29
C PHE A 107 -8.59 -27.52 4.84
N ASN A 108 -9.87 -27.90 4.74
CA ASN A 108 -10.94 -26.96 4.40
C ASN A 108 -11.13 -25.87 5.47
N LYS A 109 -11.07 -26.22 6.75
CA LYS A 109 -11.17 -25.26 7.86
C LYS A 109 -10.05 -24.22 7.79
N ILE A 110 -8.83 -24.63 7.45
CA ILE A 110 -7.72 -23.69 7.31
C ILE A 110 -7.94 -22.77 6.09
N MET A 111 -8.45 -23.30 4.98
CA MET A 111 -8.75 -22.47 3.79
C MET A 111 -9.84 -21.44 4.02
N ARG A 112 -10.85 -21.74 4.85
CA ARG A 112 -11.87 -20.75 5.22
C ARG A 112 -11.29 -19.51 5.89
N LEU A 113 -10.14 -19.63 6.57
CA LEU A 113 -9.47 -18.48 7.17
C LEU A 113 -8.96 -17.47 6.11
N THR A 114 -8.86 -17.86 4.84
CA THR A 114 -8.44 -16.99 3.75
C THR A 114 -9.60 -16.23 3.08
N GLU A 115 -10.84 -16.65 3.29
CA GLU A 115 -12.04 -16.04 2.67
C GLU A 115 -12.25 -14.61 3.16
N THR A 116 -12.21 -14.37 4.46
CA THR A 116 -12.41 -13.02 5.01
C THR A 116 -11.33 -12.02 4.57
N PRO A 117 -10.02 -12.34 4.61
CA PRO A 117 -8.99 -11.47 4.06
C PRO A 117 -9.19 -11.15 2.57
N GLU A 118 -9.57 -12.14 1.76
CA GLU A 118 -9.84 -11.98 0.33
C GLU A 118 -11.03 -11.03 0.08
N GLU A 119 -12.14 -11.22 0.79
CA GLU A 119 -13.29 -10.31 0.71
C GLU A 119 -12.94 -8.86 1.08
N VAL A 120 -12.12 -8.68 2.13
CA VAL A 120 -11.69 -7.36 2.57
C VAL A 120 -10.79 -6.71 1.53
N ILE A 121 -9.87 -7.45 0.93
CA ILE A 121 -8.99 -6.97 -0.14
C ILE A 121 -9.82 -6.60 -1.37
N ASP A 122 -10.78 -7.43 -1.77
CA ASP A 122 -11.63 -7.15 -2.93
C ASP A 122 -12.49 -5.90 -2.70
N LYS A 123 -13.10 -5.75 -1.53
CA LYS A 123 -13.83 -4.53 -1.15
C LYS A 123 -12.91 -3.31 -1.18
N LEU A 124 -11.68 -3.42 -0.68
CA LEU A 124 -10.70 -2.34 -0.70
C LEU A 124 -10.34 -1.92 -2.14
N ILE A 125 -10.09 -2.90 -3.02
CA ILE A 125 -9.81 -2.64 -4.44
C ILE A 125 -11.00 -1.94 -5.09
N THR A 126 -12.22 -2.46 -4.94
CA THR A 126 -13.43 -1.84 -5.50
C THR A 126 -13.62 -0.42 -4.99
N SER A 127 -13.47 -0.18 -3.68
CA SER A 127 -13.63 1.15 -3.08
C SER A 127 -12.61 2.17 -3.58
N LEU A 128 -11.36 1.75 -3.81
CA LEU A 128 -10.30 2.67 -4.25
C LEU A 128 -10.28 2.89 -5.76
N SER A 129 -10.87 1.97 -6.53
CA SER A 129 -11.10 2.11 -7.97
C SER A 129 -12.30 2.99 -8.31
N ASP A 130 -13.20 3.23 -7.35
CA ASP A 130 -14.31 4.16 -7.52
C ASP A 130 -13.82 5.61 -7.37
N GLU A 131 -13.98 6.40 -8.43
CA GLU A 131 -13.57 7.81 -8.46
C GLU A 131 -14.53 8.71 -7.66
N GLU A 132 -15.76 8.26 -7.40
CA GLU A 132 -16.77 9.03 -6.65
C GLU A 132 -16.56 8.98 -5.13
N GLN A 133 -15.70 8.08 -4.65
CA GLN A 133 -15.47 7.90 -3.22
C GLN A 133 -14.42 8.88 -2.68
N GLU A 134 -14.88 9.86 -1.90
CA GLU A 134 -14.00 10.77 -1.15
C GLU A 134 -13.41 10.06 0.07
N VAL A 135 -12.16 9.61 -0.06
CA VAL A 135 -11.35 9.08 1.05
C VAL A 135 -10.35 10.15 1.47
N SER A 136 -10.12 10.33 2.77
CA SER A 136 -9.12 11.30 3.24
C SER A 136 -7.69 10.76 3.13
N LEU A 137 -6.70 11.66 3.06
CA LEU A 137 -5.29 11.26 2.99
C LEU A 137 -4.84 10.47 4.23
N GLU A 138 -5.31 10.85 5.42
CA GLU A 138 -5.02 10.13 6.67
C GLU A 138 -5.59 8.71 6.67
N GLU A 139 -6.78 8.51 6.09
CA GLU A 139 -7.38 7.19 5.95
C GLU A 139 -6.61 6.30 4.97
N LEU A 140 -6.15 6.86 3.84
CA LEU A 140 -5.29 6.13 2.91
C LEU A 140 -4.00 5.68 3.59
N GLU A 141 -3.34 6.54 4.36
CA GLU A 141 -2.13 6.17 5.10
C GLU A 141 -2.40 5.07 6.14
N ARG A 142 -3.54 5.15 6.83
CA ARG A 142 -3.98 4.12 7.77
C ARG A 142 -4.21 2.79 7.04
N TYR A 143 -4.91 2.79 5.91
CA TYR A 143 -5.13 1.60 5.11
C TYR A 143 -3.82 0.99 4.62
N LEU A 144 -2.90 1.79 4.10
CA LEU A 144 -1.58 1.32 3.67
C LEU A 144 -0.83 0.63 4.81
N LYS A 145 -0.82 1.25 6.01
CA LYS A 145 -0.15 0.67 7.19
C LYS A 145 -0.73 -0.68 7.60
N HIS A 146 -2.06 -0.80 7.64
CA HIS A 146 -2.71 -2.07 7.97
C HIS A 146 -2.47 -3.12 6.89
N LEU A 147 -2.54 -2.73 5.62
CA LEU A 147 -2.35 -3.61 4.48
C LEU A 147 -0.94 -4.20 4.44
N ILE A 148 0.10 -3.38 4.67
CA ILE A 148 1.49 -3.86 4.76
C ILE A 148 1.65 -4.90 5.89
N LYS A 149 1.04 -4.66 7.06
CA LYS A 149 1.09 -5.61 8.18
C LYS A 149 0.38 -6.93 7.83
N SER A 150 -0.79 -6.84 7.21
CA SER A 150 -1.53 -8.02 6.75
C SER A 150 -0.76 -8.79 5.69
N LYS A 151 -0.18 -8.11 4.70
CA LYS A 151 0.71 -8.69 3.67
C LYS A 151 1.82 -9.51 4.29
N GLY A 152 2.52 -8.96 5.29
CA GLY A 152 3.59 -9.68 6.00
C GLY A 152 3.10 -10.97 6.67
N SER A 153 1.90 -10.96 7.23
CA SER A 153 1.29 -12.13 7.86
C SER A 153 0.91 -13.21 6.83
N ILE A 154 0.31 -12.80 5.71
CA ILE A 154 -0.05 -13.70 4.59
C ILE A 154 1.23 -14.33 4.01
N TYR A 155 2.26 -13.51 3.79
CA TYR A 155 3.55 -13.99 3.28
C TYR A 155 4.21 -15.00 4.22
N HIS A 156 4.16 -14.77 5.54
CA HIS A 156 4.67 -15.72 6.52
C HIS A 156 3.90 -17.05 6.47
N ALA A 157 2.57 -17.01 6.37
CA ALA A 157 1.74 -18.21 6.24
C ALA A 157 2.11 -19.00 4.97
N ARG A 158 2.24 -18.32 3.83
CA ARG A 158 2.66 -18.91 2.54
C ARG A 158 4.00 -19.64 2.66
N ASN A 159 4.99 -19.04 3.31
CA ASN A 159 6.27 -19.69 3.54
C ASN A 159 6.18 -20.90 4.49
N GLY A 160 5.27 -20.87 5.46
CA GLY A 160 4.97 -22.02 6.31
C GLY A 160 4.44 -23.23 5.53
N TYR A 161 3.56 -22.99 4.54
CA TYR A 161 3.10 -24.04 3.63
C TYR A 161 4.24 -24.62 2.81
N LEU A 162 5.06 -23.78 2.18
CA LEU A 162 6.21 -24.22 1.39
C LEU A 162 7.14 -25.13 2.19
N ARG A 163 7.49 -24.71 3.41
CA ARG A 163 8.36 -25.49 4.30
C ARG A 163 7.76 -26.84 4.65
N ARG A 164 6.47 -26.89 5.02
CA ARG A 164 5.79 -28.15 5.37
C ARG A 164 5.70 -29.11 4.19
N ILE A 165 5.44 -28.60 2.98
CA ILE A 165 5.44 -29.43 1.76
C ILE A 165 6.82 -30.05 1.54
N GLU A 166 7.88 -29.26 1.68
CA GLU A 166 9.25 -29.74 1.52
C GLU A 166 9.64 -30.76 2.59
N GLU A 167 9.29 -30.53 3.85
CA GLU A 167 9.49 -31.48 4.95
C GLU A 167 8.78 -32.82 4.68
N LEU A 168 7.56 -32.80 4.16
CA LEU A 168 6.83 -34.03 3.80
C LEU A 168 7.48 -34.77 2.63
N ARG A 169 8.03 -34.04 1.65
CA ARG A 169 8.74 -34.64 0.50
C ARG A 169 10.05 -35.30 0.88
N LEU A 170 10.72 -34.79 1.91
CA LEU A 170 11.99 -35.35 2.39
C LEU A 170 11.79 -36.54 3.33
N ASN A 171 10.64 -36.63 3.99
CA ASN A 171 10.34 -37.64 5.02
C ASN A 171 9.38 -38.76 4.56
N GLY A 172 8.77 -38.65 3.38
CA GLY A 172 7.85 -39.64 2.79
C GLY A 172 8.46 -40.39 1.62
#